data_AF-A0A7K2JYI3-F1
#
_entry.id   AF-A0A7K2JYI3-F1
#
_cell.length_a   1.000
_cell.length_b   1.000
_cell.length_c   1.000
_cell.angle_alpha   90.00
_cell.angle_beta   90.00
_cell.angle_gamma   90.00
#
_symmetry.space_group_name_H-M   'P 1'
#
loop_
_entity.id
_entity.type
_entity.pdbx_description
1 polymer ?
#
loop_
_entity_poly.entity_id
_entity_poly.type
_entity_poly.pdbx_seq_one_letter_code
_entity_poly.pdbx_strand_id
1 'polypeptide(L)'
;GHRPPCAPGPATRPGTAAGHDADADHDEGPVVAVELEPDLFRPHDRFHWRIWTWTAGQDTVRTVDQDTDGEGASLAELPYLLNEPLTRTFGRLDGHRRARLELALPVEHFGVNVHLWRPGPVVSSLKPHPAERPFGVHRQVVLRCLKRRGEPTEMWRERWHGVAENAPKALPVQSDAAARTLAEAPPGAVPVLCRPPAESATTLTQAIGAGYGVVLWHLRAEHTHGCGPDCDRLHEKAAELLATTGRATALPEHLRALRERVSNADSHAYWAEDLALLYDDPSRPIPLCDDLLESP
;
A
#
# COMPACT_ATOMS: atom_id res chain seq x y z
N GLY A 1 -20.40 -36.90 -43.83
CA GLY A 1 -21.51 -36.76 -42.88
C GLY A 1 -21.59 -35.33 -42.40
N HIS A 2 -22.45 -34.53 -43.04
CA HIS A 2 -22.74 -33.15 -42.66
C HIS A 2 -23.76 -33.14 -41.50
N ARG A 3 -23.48 -32.34 -40.46
CA ARG A 3 -24.49 -31.90 -39.48
C ARG A 3 -24.95 -30.48 -39.84
N PRO A 4 -26.25 -30.15 -39.68
CA PRO A 4 -26.83 -28.89 -40.13
C PRO A 4 -26.61 -27.74 -39.14
N PRO A 5 -26.75 -26.48 -39.57
CA PRO A 5 -26.57 -25.29 -38.74
C PRO A 5 -27.80 -25.02 -37.84
N CYS A 6 -27.55 -24.57 -36.61
CA CYS A 6 -28.59 -24.07 -35.71
C CYS A 6 -29.05 -22.67 -36.13
N ALA A 7 -30.38 -22.51 -36.21
CA ALA A 7 -31.10 -21.28 -36.52
C ALA A 7 -31.08 -20.26 -35.35
N PRO A 8 -31.32 -18.96 -35.63
CA PRO A 8 -31.31 -17.91 -34.61
C PRO A 8 -32.61 -17.86 -33.80
N GLY A 9 -32.48 -17.63 -32.48
CA GLY A 9 -33.58 -17.39 -31.56
C GLY A 9 -34.17 -15.97 -31.67
N PRO A 10 -35.37 -15.73 -31.11
CA PRO A 10 -36.19 -14.57 -31.43
C PRO A 10 -35.74 -13.26 -30.76
N ALA A 11 -35.99 -12.17 -31.47
CA ALA A 11 -35.72 -10.79 -31.07
C ALA A 11 -36.34 -10.41 -29.73
N THR A 12 -35.49 -9.98 -28.79
CA THR A 12 -35.91 -9.34 -27.55
C THR A 12 -36.00 -7.83 -27.77
N ARG A 13 -37.16 -7.24 -27.47
CA ARG A 13 -37.38 -5.78 -27.47
C ARG A 13 -36.48 -5.10 -26.43
N PRO A 14 -35.95 -3.90 -26.69
CA PRO A 14 -35.12 -3.18 -25.74
C PRO A 14 -35.99 -2.66 -24.59
N GLY A 15 -35.79 -3.24 -23.40
CA GLY A 15 -36.28 -2.70 -22.14
C GLY A 15 -35.37 -1.56 -21.69
N THR A 16 -35.99 -0.39 -21.59
CA THR A 16 -35.76 0.68 -20.62
C THR A 16 -34.37 0.74 -19.97
N ALA A 17 -33.58 1.70 -20.43
CA ALA A 17 -32.35 2.15 -19.78
C ALA A 17 -32.67 2.65 -18.36
N ALA A 18 -32.39 1.82 -17.36
CA ALA A 18 -32.11 2.27 -16.01
C ALA A 18 -30.62 2.61 -15.95
N GLY A 19 -30.28 3.82 -16.40
CA GLY A 19 -29.06 4.47 -15.95
C GLY A 19 -29.33 5.02 -14.55
N HIS A 20 -28.71 4.44 -13.53
CA HIS A 20 -28.43 5.07 -12.24
C HIS A 20 -27.25 4.32 -11.60
N ASP A 21 -26.20 5.09 -11.34
CA ASP A 21 -25.20 4.91 -10.29
C ASP A 21 -24.38 3.62 -10.26
N ALA A 22 -23.33 3.59 -11.08
CA ALA A 22 -22.16 2.72 -10.87
C ALA A 22 -20.84 3.49 -11.02
N ASP A 23 -20.84 4.79 -10.70
CA ASP A 23 -19.62 5.57 -10.53
C ASP A 23 -19.16 5.44 -9.08
N ALA A 24 -18.89 4.19 -8.68
CA ALA A 24 -18.07 3.95 -7.50
C ALA A 24 -16.67 4.43 -7.89
N ASP A 25 -16.27 5.56 -7.31
CA ASP A 25 -14.96 6.20 -7.32
C ASP A 25 -13.87 5.20 -6.89
N HIS A 26 -13.56 4.26 -7.78
CA HIS A 26 -12.54 3.25 -7.58
C HIS A 26 -11.20 3.96 -7.54
N ASP A 27 -10.30 3.43 -6.74
CA ASP A 27 -8.90 3.85 -6.70
C ASP A 27 -8.16 3.36 -7.96
N GLU A 28 -8.57 3.85 -9.13
CA GLU A 28 -8.20 3.36 -10.47
C GLU A 28 -6.90 3.94 -11.01
N GLY A 29 -6.12 4.64 -10.17
CA GLY A 29 -4.84 5.19 -10.61
C GLY A 29 -3.88 4.07 -11.03
N PRO A 30 -2.99 4.30 -12.03
CA PRO A 30 -1.96 3.33 -12.35
C PRO A 30 -1.08 3.08 -11.13
N VAL A 31 -0.64 1.84 -10.96
CA VAL A 31 0.19 1.40 -9.85
C VAL A 31 1.44 0.73 -10.38
N VAL A 32 2.56 1.05 -9.74
CA VAL A 32 3.78 0.26 -9.79
C VAL A 32 3.94 -0.38 -8.42
N ALA A 33 3.95 -1.70 -8.40
CA ALA A 33 4.18 -2.44 -7.18
C ALA A 33 5.54 -3.12 -7.24
N VAL A 34 6.24 -3.05 -6.12
CA VAL A 34 7.44 -3.83 -5.86
C VAL A 34 7.05 -4.92 -4.88
N GLU A 35 7.31 -6.15 -5.26
CA GLU A 35 7.10 -7.32 -4.43
C GLU A 35 8.45 -7.84 -3.96
N LEU A 36 8.58 -8.06 -2.66
CA LEU A 36 9.80 -8.52 -2.01
C LEU A 36 9.56 -9.89 -1.35
N GLU A 37 9.94 -10.94 -2.06
CA GLU A 37 9.90 -12.31 -1.56
C GLU A 37 11.16 -12.65 -0.76
N PRO A 38 11.05 -13.09 0.51
CA PRO A 38 12.20 -13.53 1.28
C PRO A 38 12.95 -14.67 0.58
N ASP A 39 14.29 -14.61 0.57
CA ASP A 39 15.13 -15.73 0.18
C ASP A 39 14.88 -16.93 1.12
N LEU A 40 14.77 -18.13 0.56
CA LEU A 40 14.48 -19.34 1.34
C LEU A 40 15.58 -19.67 2.35
N PHE A 41 16.83 -19.33 2.04
CA PHE A 41 17.98 -19.63 2.87
C PHE A 41 18.38 -18.48 3.80
N ARG A 42 18.04 -17.23 3.44
CA ARG A 42 18.33 -16.01 4.21
C ARG A 42 17.10 -15.09 4.31
N PRO A 43 15.98 -15.58 4.89
CA PRO A 43 14.67 -14.91 4.82
C PRO A 43 14.57 -13.58 5.56
N HIS A 44 15.54 -13.25 6.41
CA HIS A 44 15.57 -11.98 7.14
C HIS A 44 16.50 -10.93 6.51
N ASP A 45 17.37 -11.36 5.59
CA ASP A 45 18.49 -10.54 5.10
C ASP A 45 18.40 -10.26 3.60
N ARG A 46 17.78 -11.16 2.82
CA ARG A 46 17.80 -11.15 1.35
C ARG A 46 16.40 -11.35 0.80
N PHE A 47 16.11 -10.63 -0.29
CA PHE A 47 14.81 -10.63 -0.95
C PHE A 47 14.99 -10.75 -2.46
N HIS A 48 14.27 -11.68 -3.07
CA HIS A 48 13.99 -11.62 -4.49
C HIS A 48 12.94 -10.54 -4.73
N TRP A 49 13.15 -9.73 -5.75
CA TRP A 49 12.25 -8.62 -6.04
C TRP A 49 11.61 -8.78 -7.42
N ARG A 50 10.37 -8.31 -7.53
CA ARG A 50 9.63 -8.25 -8.79
C ARG A 50 8.88 -6.93 -8.86
N ILE A 51 8.88 -6.32 -10.04
CA ILE A 51 8.12 -5.11 -10.34
C ILE A 51 6.97 -5.48 -11.26
N TRP A 52 5.76 -5.19 -10.83
CA TRP A 52 4.57 -5.32 -11.66
C TRP A 52 3.76 -4.03 -11.70
N THR A 53 2.98 -3.88 -12.77
CA THR A 53 2.15 -2.70 -13.01
C THR A 53 0.69 -3.08 -13.13
N TRP A 54 -0.19 -2.21 -12.68
CA TRP A 54 -1.65 -2.34 -12.80
C TRP A 54 -2.21 -1.01 -13.29
N THR A 55 -3.00 -0.99 -14.37
CA THR A 55 -3.45 0.27 -15.00
C THR A 55 -4.96 0.46 -15.05
N ALA A 56 -5.74 -0.60 -15.23
CA ALA A 56 -7.20 -0.49 -15.37
C ALA A 56 -7.99 -1.76 -15.00
N GLY A 57 -7.42 -2.68 -14.20
CA GLY A 57 -8.09 -3.90 -13.75
C GLY A 57 -7.16 -5.12 -13.68
N GLN A 58 -7.68 -6.25 -13.18
CA GLN A 58 -6.91 -7.49 -13.00
C GLN A 58 -6.23 -7.96 -14.30
N ASP A 59 -6.92 -7.83 -15.44
CA ASP A 59 -6.39 -8.21 -16.75
C ASP A 59 -5.23 -7.33 -17.24
N THR A 60 -4.93 -6.24 -16.53
CA THR A 60 -3.85 -5.28 -16.87
C THR A 60 -2.57 -5.52 -16.08
N VAL A 61 -2.56 -6.48 -15.16
CA VAL A 61 -1.37 -6.82 -14.37
C VAL A 61 -0.25 -7.33 -15.28
N ARG A 62 0.91 -6.68 -15.26
CA ARG A 62 2.08 -7.11 -16.04
C ARG A 62 3.34 -7.01 -15.20
N THR A 63 4.15 -8.08 -15.18
CA THR A 63 5.53 -8.02 -14.70
C THR A 63 6.37 -7.23 -15.70
N VAL A 64 7.12 -6.24 -15.23
CA VAL A 64 7.92 -5.34 -16.07
C VAL A 64 9.42 -5.47 -15.82
N ASP A 65 9.81 -5.94 -14.63
CA ASP A 65 11.19 -6.18 -14.25
C ASP A 65 11.23 -7.14 -13.05
N GLN A 66 12.30 -7.89 -12.89
CA GLN A 66 12.47 -8.81 -11.75
C GLN A 66 13.94 -9.13 -11.52
N ASP A 67 14.24 -9.62 -10.32
CA ASP A 67 15.53 -10.21 -10.00
C ASP A 67 15.84 -11.38 -10.95
N THR A 68 17.06 -11.41 -11.48
CA THR A 68 17.56 -12.46 -12.38
C THR A 68 18.83 -13.12 -11.88
N ASP A 69 19.47 -12.61 -10.82
CA ASP A 69 20.74 -13.14 -10.33
C ASP A 69 20.56 -14.35 -9.39
N GLY A 70 19.37 -14.48 -8.79
CA GLY A 70 19.02 -15.59 -7.89
C GLY A 70 19.73 -15.52 -6.53
N GLU A 71 20.50 -14.47 -6.25
CA GLU A 71 21.11 -14.25 -4.93
C GLU A 71 20.20 -13.43 -4.02
N GLY A 72 19.32 -12.61 -4.61
CA GLY A 72 18.48 -11.68 -3.90
C GLY A 72 19.26 -10.50 -3.30
N ALA A 73 18.53 -9.45 -2.95
CA ALA A 73 19.09 -8.20 -2.44
C ALA A 73 18.67 -7.94 -1.00
N SER A 74 19.55 -7.32 -0.22
CA SER A 74 19.19 -6.82 1.11
C SER A 74 18.32 -5.56 1.02
N LEU A 75 17.54 -5.29 2.07
CA LEU A 75 16.71 -4.08 2.16
C LEU A 75 17.51 -2.77 2.00
N ALA A 76 18.80 -2.79 2.33
CA ALA A 76 19.69 -1.63 2.18
C ALA A 76 20.16 -1.42 0.73
N GLU A 77 20.25 -2.50 -0.07
CA GLU A 77 20.66 -2.47 -1.48
C GLU A 77 19.49 -2.12 -2.40
N LEU A 78 18.27 -2.54 -2.05
CA LEU A 78 17.06 -2.35 -2.87
C LEU A 78 16.83 -0.91 -3.36
N PRO A 79 17.02 0.17 -2.56
CA PRO A 79 16.81 1.53 -3.05
C PRO A 79 17.73 1.90 -4.22
N TYR A 80 18.92 1.30 -4.29
CA TYR A 80 19.90 1.53 -5.35
C TYR A 80 19.62 0.64 -6.56
N LEU A 81 19.33 -0.65 -6.33
CA LEU A 81 19.04 -1.61 -7.39
C LEU A 81 17.73 -1.28 -8.13
N LEU A 82 16.69 -0.91 -7.38
CA LEU A 82 15.37 -0.62 -7.93
C LEU A 82 15.26 0.78 -8.53
N ASN A 83 16.29 1.62 -8.39
CA ASN A 83 16.29 3.00 -8.81
C ASN A 83 15.96 3.19 -10.31
N GLU A 84 16.75 2.57 -11.17
CA GLU A 84 16.57 2.64 -12.61
C GLU A 84 15.26 1.99 -13.08
N PRO A 85 14.93 0.74 -12.69
CA PRO A 85 13.73 0.09 -13.20
C PRO A 85 12.44 0.78 -12.71
N LEU A 86 12.42 1.33 -11.49
CA LEU A 86 11.29 2.15 -11.01
C LEU A 86 11.18 3.46 -11.80
N THR A 87 12.28 4.17 -12.01
CA THR A 87 12.27 5.44 -12.78
C THR A 87 11.77 5.22 -14.20
N ARG A 88 12.25 4.16 -14.86
CA ARG A 88 11.81 3.76 -16.20
C ARG A 88 10.32 3.43 -16.24
N THR A 89 9.83 2.70 -15.24
CA THR A 89 8.42 2.28 -15.15
C THR A 89 7.50 3.45 -14.87
N PHE A 90 7.85 4.32 -13.92
CA PHE A 90 7.10 5.54 -13.66
C PHE A 90 7.08 6.48 -14.87
N GLY A 91 8.20 6.64 -15.58
CA GLY A 91 8.24 7.47 -16.79
C GLY A 91 7.28 7.02 -17.90
N ARG A 92 6.89 5.74 -17.92
CA ARG A 92 5.90 5.21 -18.87
C ARG A 92 4.45 5.34 -18.40
N LEU A 93 4.22 5.33 -17.09
CA LEU A 93 2.86 5.28 -16.50
C LEU A 93 2.37 6.62 -15.97
N ASP A 94 3.28 7.51 -15.58
CA ASP A 94 2.92 8.83 -15.09
C ASP A 94 2.27 9.62 -16.25
N GLY A 95 1.06 10.11 -15.99
CA GLY A 95 0.29 10.95 -16.92
C GLY A 95 -0.21 12.21 -16.20
N HIS A 96 -1.51 12.47 -16.28
CA HIS A 96 -2.15 13.55 -15.52
C HIS A 96 -2.03 13.35 -14.00
N ARG A 97 -1.97 12.10 -13.58
CA ARG A 97 -1.67 11.66 -12.21
C ARG A 97 -0.40 10.82 -12.23
N ARG A 98 0.38 10.92 -11.16
CA ARG A 98 1.52 10.02 -10.93
C ARG A 98 1.00 8.66 -10.46
N ALA A 99 1.59 7.59 -10.98
CA ALA A 99 1.25 6.24 -10.55
C ALA A 99 1.51 6.08 -9.05
N ARG A 100 0.81 5.21 -8.33
CA ARG A 100 1.15 4.89 -6.93
C ARG A 100 2.33 3.93 -6.86
N LEU A 101 3.14 4.03 -5.80
CA LEU A 101 4.12 3.00 -5.43
C LEU A 101 3.53 2.12 -4.32
N GLU A 102 3.36 0.84 -4.60
CA GLU A 102 2.98 -0.19 -3.62
C GLU A 102 4.21 -1.05 -3.30
N LEU A 103 4.50 -1.30 -2.02
CA LEU A 103 5.54 -2.25 -1.63
C LEU A 103 4.90 -3.42 -0.88
N ALA A 104 4.87 -4.58 -1.53
CA ALA A 104 4.39 -5.84 -0.97
C ALA A 104 5.56 -6.59 -0.34
N LEU A 105 5.51 -6.79 0.97
CA LEU A 105 6.59 -7.41 1.75
C LEU A 105 6.05 -8.11 3.01
N PRO A 106 6.84 -8.96 3.68
CA PRO A 106 6.45 -9.54 4.97
C PRO A 106 6.30 -8.45 6.05
N VAL A 107 5.36 -8.68 6.98
CA VAL A 107 5.03 -7.72 8.06
C VAL A 107 6.23 -7.40 8.95
N GLU A 108 7.15 -8.35 9.08
CA GLU A 108 8.39 -8.25 9.83
C GLU A 108 9.32 -7.13 9.30
N HIS A 109 9.12 -6.71 8.04
CA HIS A 109 9.91 -5.69 7.35
C HIS A 109 9.17 -4.38 7.11
N PHE A 110 8.01 -4.16 7.74
CA PHE A 110 7.22 -2.92 7.61
C PHE A 110 7.92 -1.66 8.16
N GLY A 111 9.10 -1.80 8.76
CA GLY A 111 9.98 -0.69 9.15
C GLY A 111 10.74 -0.02 8.00
N VAL A 112 10.57 -0.50 6.76
CA VAL A 112 11.25 0.07 5.58
C VAL A 112 10.77 1.50 5.26
N ASN A 113 11.71 2.41 5.06
CA ASN A 113 11.43 3.80 4.71
C ASN A 113 11.22 4.00 3.20
N VAL A 114 10.33 3.22 2.58
CA VAL A 114 10.11 3.24 1.11
C VAL A 114 9.72 4.63 0.58
N HIS A 115 9.04 5.43 1.40
CA HIS A 115 8.68 6.81 1.05
C HIS A 115 9.91 7.73 0.92
N LEU A 116 11.06 7.35 1.48
CA LEU A 116 12.33 8.07 1.34
C LEU A 116 13.18 7.62 0.14
N TRP A 117 12.78 6.56 -0.57
CA TRP A 117 13.48 6.10 -1.77
C TRP A 117 13.44 7.18 -2.86
N ARG A 118 14.44 7.16 -3.74
CA ARG A 118 14.67 8.21 -4.75
C ARG A 118 14.84 7.62 -6.15
N PRO A 119 14.47 8.38 -7.20
CA PRO A 119 14.72 8.02 -8.60
C PRO A 119 16.15 8.28 -9.07
N GLY A 120 17.01 8.90 -8.24
CA GLY A 120 18.46 8.97 -8.48
C GLY A 120 19.26 8.98 -7.18
N PRO A 121 20.48 8.39 -7.15
CA PRO A 121 21.31 8.32 -5.95
C PRO A 121 21.99 9.66 -5.59
N VAL A 122 22.09 10.59 -6.56
CA VAL A 122 22.75 11.88 -6.38
C VAL A 122 21.78 13.00 -6.69
N VAL A 123 21.65 13.95 -5.76
CA VAL A 123 20.93 15.20 -6.00
C VAL A 123 21.80 16.10 -6.87
N SER A 124 21.31 16.43 -8.07
CA SER A 124 22.08 17.20 -9.05
C SER A 124 22.19 18.70 -8.71
N SER A 125 21.37 19.18 -7.76
CA SER A 125 21.19 20.60 -7.45
C SER A 125 20.83 20.86 -5.98
N LEU A 126 21.32 21.97 -5.41
CA LEU A 126 20.88 22.46 -4.10
C LEU A 126 19.37 22.80 -4.04
N LYS A 127 18.73 22.92 -5.21
CA LYS A 127 17.27 22.97 -5.38
C LYS A 127 16.87 21.82 -6.32
N PRO A 128 16.72 20.59 -5.81
CA PRO A 128 16.39 19.44 -6.65
C PRO A 128 15.10 19.68 -7.41
N HIS A 129 15.07 19.22 -8.65
CA HIS A 129 13.82 19.16 -9.41
C HIS A 129 12.79 18.33 -8.61
N PRO A 130 11.47 18.63 -8.63
CA PRO A 130 10.48 17.84 -7.89
C PRO A 130 10.54 16.34 -8.16
N ALA A 131 10.96 15.95 -9.37
CA ALA A 131 11.16 14.55 -9.75
C ALA A 131 12.42 13.90 -9.12
N GLU A 132 13.36 14.65 -8.54
CA GLU A 132 14.54 14.13 -7.83
C GLU A 132 14.33 14.01 -6.31
N ARG A 133 13.18 14.49 -5.82
CA ARG A 133 12.80 14.38 -4.40
C ARG A 133 12.48 12.93 -4.04
N PRO A 134 12.47 12.55 -2.76
CA PRO A 134 11.97 11.25 -2.34
C PRO A 134 10.58 10.95 -2.89
N PHE A 135 10.31 9.69 -3.19
CA PHE A 135 9.04 9.25 -3.79
C PHE A 135 7.84 9.72 -2.98
N GLY A 136 7.86 9.57 -1.66
CA GLY A 136 6.75 9.95 -0.78
C GLY A 136 6.36 11.42 -0.83
N VAL A 137 7.24 12.31 -1.30
CA VAL A 137 6.96 13.74 -1.46
C VAL A 137 6.02 14.01 -2.64
N HIS A 138 6.18 13.27 -3.72
CA HIS A 138 5.49 13.57 -4.98
C HIS A 138 4.61 12.43 -5.48
N ARG A 139 4.60 11.27 -4.81
CA ARG A 139 3.74 10.14 -5.18
C ARG A 139 3.16 9.44 -3.96
N GLN A 140 2.01 8.83 -4.16
CA GLN A 140 1.39 7.97 -3.16
C GLN A 140 2.30 6.77 -2.94
N VAL A 141 2.63 6.47 -1.68
CA VAL A 141 3.48 5.33 -1.29
C VAL A 141 2.79 4.58 -0.16
N VAL A 142 2.53 3.30 -0.36
CA VAL A 142 1.84 2.44 0.60
C VAL A 142 2.52 1.08 0.72
N LEU A 143 2.37 0.43 1.87
CA LEU A 143 2.76 -0.95 2.07
C LEU A 143 1.58 -1.88 1.87
N ARG A 144 1.89 -3.12 1.49
CA ARG A 144 0.94 -4.24 1.36
C ARG A 144 1.51 -5.46 2.05
N CYS A 145 0.63 -6.31 2.59
CA CYS A 145 1.08 -7.51 3.27
C CYS A 145 1.23 -8.65 2.27
N LEU A 146 2.46 -9.12 2.06
CA LEU A 146 2.73 -10.22 1.12
C LEU A 146 1.95 -11.50 1.46
N LYS A 147 1.71 -11.76 2.75
CA LYS A 147 0.91 -12.92 3.22
C LYS A 147 -0.57 -12.85 2.79
N ARG A 148 -1.05 -11.72 2.25
CA ARG A 148 -2.41 -11.55 1.72
C ARG A 148 -2.51 -11.79 0.21
N ARG A 149 -1.49 -12.37 -0.41
CA ARG A 149 -1.58 -12.89 -1.77
C ARG A 149 -2.73 -13.91 -1.89
N GLY A 150 -3.44 -13.86 -3.01
CA GLY A 150 -4.54 -14.78 -3.32
C GLY A 150 -5.91 -14.23 -2.94
N GLU A 151 -6.84 -15.13 -2.64
CA GLU A 151 -8.24 -14.80 -2.41
C GLU A 151 -8.45 -14.08 -1.06
N PRO A 152 -9.08 -12.89 -1.04
CA PRO A 152 -9.37 -12.19 0.21
C PRO A 152 -10.29 -13.00 1.14
N THR A 153 -10.06 -12.89 2.45
CA THR A 153 -10.97 -13.43 3.46
C THR A 153 -12.23 -12.58 3.58
N GLU A 154 -13.33 -13.18 4.04
CA GLU A 154 -14.59 -12.46 4.31
C GLU A 154 -14.37 -11.31 5.30
N MET A 155 -13.68 -11.57 6.41
CA MET A 155 -13.36 -10.56 7.43
C MET A 155 -12.55 -9.37 6.86
N TRP A 156 -11.62 -9.63 5.94
CA TRP A 156 -10.88 -8.55 5.26
C TRP A 156 -11.81 -7.72 4.38
N ARG A 157 -12.69 -8.35 3.58
CA ARG A 157 -13.69 -7.64 2.78
C ARG A 157 -14.64 -6.82 3.63
N GLU A 158 -15.16 -7.36 4.73
CA GLU A 158 -16.07 -6.66 5.65
C GLU A 158 -15.41 -5.43 6.27
N ARG A 159 -14.19 -5.57 6.80
CA ARG A 159 -13.43 -4.46 7.39
C ARG A 159 -13.09 -3.39 6.36
N TRP A 160 -12.69 -3.80 5.16
CA TRP A 160 -12.45 -2.89 4.05
C TRP A 160 -13.71 -2.12 3.68
N HIS A 161 -14.83 -2.82 3.47
CA HIS A 161 -16.12 -2.20 3.16
C HIS A 161 -16.54 -1.20 4.26
N GLY A 162 -16.35 -1.57 5.53
CA GLY A 162 -16.59 -0.66 6.64
C GLY A 162 -15.78 0.65 6.56
N VAL A 163 -14.52 0.60 6.11
CA VAL A 163 -13.64 1.77 5.94
C VAL A 163 -13.89 2.52 4.62
N ALA A 164 -14.37 1.82 3.57
CA ALA A 164 -14.73 2.42 2.29
C ALA A 164 -16.06 3.18 2.33
N GLU A 165 -17.08 2.63 2.99
CA GLU A 165 -18.43 3.22 3.08
C GLU A 165 -18.59 4.25 4.20
N ASN A 166 -17.76 4.17 5.23
CA ASN A 166 -17.81 5.09 6.36
C ASN A 166 -16.60 6.01 6.36
N ALA A 167 -16.73 7.18 7.00
CA ALA A 167 -15.57 8.02 7.29
C ALA A 167 -14.55 7.21 8.12
N PRO A 168 -13.29 7.08 7.69
CA PRO A 168 -12.26 6.40 8.46
C PRO A 168 -12.09 7.03 9.84
N LYS A 169 -11.95 6.21 10.89
CA LYS A 169 -11.81 6.67 12.28
C LYS A 169 -10.58 6.08 12.91
N ALA A 170 -9.73 6.94 13.49
CA ALA A 170 -8.55 6.47 14.22
C ALA A 170 -8.96 5.55 15.37
N LEU A 171 -8.30 4.40 15.44
CA LEU A 171 -8.35 3.46 16.56
C LEU A 171 -6.94 3.36 17.14
N PRO A 172 -6.63 4.08 18.22
CA PRO A 172 -5.36 3.89 18.93
C PRO A 172 -5.24 2.44 19.41
N VAL A 173 -4.17 1.75 19.03
CA VAL A 173 -3.92 0.36 19.44
C VAL A 173 -2.63 0.28 20.26
N GLN A 174 -2.79 -0.17 21.51
CA GLN A 174 -1.69 -0.47 22.41
C GLN A 174 -1.36 -1.96 22.34
N SER A 175 -0.08 -2.33 22.46
CA SER A 175 0.40 -3.70 22.21
C SER A 175 -0.17 -4.75 23.17
N ASP A 176 -0.43 -4.39 24.43
CA ASP A 176 -0.92 -5.26 25.50
C ASP A 176 -2.42 -5.59 25.39
N ALA A 177 -3.21 -4.68 24.82
CA ALA A 177 -4.66 -4.83 24.65
C ALA A 177 -5.11 -5.06 23.20
N ALA A 178 -4.15 -5.17 22.26
CA ALA A 178 -4.39 -5.15 20.83
C ALA A 178 -5.49 -6.09 20.34
N ALA A 179 -5.44 -7.37 20.70
CA ALA A 179 -6.40 -8.36 20.21
C ALA A 179 -7.86 -8.01 20.54
N ARG A 180 -8.13 -7.59 21.78
CA ARG A 180 -9.47 -7.18 22.21
C ARG A 180 -9.90 -5.88 21.53
N THR A 181 -9.03 -4.87 21.53
CA THR A 181 -9.31 -3.57 20.89
C THR A 181 -9.63 -3.73 19.41
N LEU A 182 -8.89 -4.59 18.69
CA LEU A 182 -9.12 -4.87 17.27
C LEU A 182 -10.41 -5.66 17.02
N ALA A 183 -10.77 -6.59 17.90
CA ALA A 183 -12.00 -7.37 17.77
C ALA A 183 -13.25 -6.52 17.97
N GLU A 184 -13.23 -5.64 18.98
CA GLU A 184 -14.38 -4.81 19.40
C GLU A 184 -14.55 -3.54 18.56
N ALA A 185 -13.62 -3.22 17.66
CA ALA A 185 -13.65 -1.95 16.96
C ALA A 185 -14.87 -1.84 16.02
N PRO A 186 -15.47 -0.64 15.90
CA PRO A 186 -16.60 -0.41 15.01
C PRO A 186 -16.18 -0.49 13.52
N PRO A 187 -17.16 -0.59 12.60
CA PRO A 187 -16.91 -0.35 11.17
C PRO A 187 -16.24 1.00 10.94
N GLY A 188 -15.33 1.07 9.98
CA GLY A 188 -14.56 2.27 9.67
C GLY A 188 -13.35 2.52 10.57
N ALA A 189 -13.09 1.68 11.57
CA ALA A 189 -11.93 1.80 12.43
C ALA A 189 -10.62 1.53 11.66
N VAL A 190 -9.65 2.42 11.84
CA VAL A 190 -8.29 2.33 11.29
C VAL A 190 -7.30 2.27 12.45
N PRO A 191 -6.64 1.12 12.70
CA PRO A 191 -5.61 0.98 13.71
C PRO A 191 -4.49 2.02 13.52
N VAL A 192 -4.12 2.67 14.62
CA VAL A 192 -2.99 3.60 14.70
C VAL A 192 -2.04 3.11 15.78
N LEU A 193 -0.81 2.77 15.39
CA LEU A 193 0.21 2.26 16.30
C LEU A 193 1.30 3.33 16.48
N CYS A 194 1.55 3.73 17.71
CA CYS A 194 2.60 4.70 18.00
C CYS A 194 4.00 4.09 18.02
N ARG A 195 4.12 2.78 18.25
CA ARG A 195 5.40 2.07 18.30
C ARG A 195 5.93 1.72 16.92
N PRO A 196 7.27 1.74 16.72
CA PRO A 196 7.88 1.33 15.47
C PRO A 196 7.65 -0.17 15.20
N PRO A 197 7.71 -0.61 13.92
CA PRO A 197 7.45 -2.01 13.55
C PRO A 197 8.30 -3.05 14.29
N ALA A 198 9.53 -2.71 14.64
CA ALA A 198 10.40 -3.59 15.45
C ALA A 198 9.82 -3.91 16.84
N GLU A 199 9.02 -3.00 17.40
CA GLU A 199 8.32 -3.18 18.68
C GLU A 199 6.86 -3.58 18.52
N SER A 200 6.27 -3.36 17.34
CA SER A 200 4.84 -3.53 17.09
C SER A 200 4.51 -4.64 16.09
N ALA A 201 5.47 -5.47 15.66
CA ALA A 201 5.28 -6.51 14.66
C ALA A 201 4.14 -7.48 15.01
N THR A 202 4.03 -7.89 16.27
CA THR A 202 2.92 -8.75 16.73
C THR A 202 1.58 -8.04 16.61
N THR A 203 1.49 -6.76 16.99
CA THR A 203 0.26 -5.96 16.89
C THR A 203 -0.12 -5.72 15.43
N LEU A 204 0.84 -5.44 14.55
CA LEU A 204 0.61 -5.34 13.10
C LEU A 204 0.11 -6.67 12.54
N THR A 205 0.72 -7.79 12.93
CA THR A 205 0.28 -9.14 12.54
C THR A 205 -1.15 -9.42 13.01
N GLN A 206 -1.51 -9.03 14.23
CA GLN A 206 -2.86 -9.17 14.76
C GLN A 206 -3.87 -8.30 14.00
N ALA A 207 -3.54 -7.05 13.69
CA ALA A 207 -4.39 -6.17 12.90
C ALA A 207 -4.61 -6.73 11.49
N ILE A 208 -3.54 -7.19 10.83
CA ILE A 208 -3.63 -7.82 9.51
C ILE A 208 -4.45 -9.12 9.58
N GLY A 209 -4.23 -9.96 10.60
CA GLY A 209 -4.99 -11.20 10.80
C GLY A 209 -6.48 -10.96 11.09
N ALA A 210 -6.82 -9.84 11.76
CA ALA A 210 -8.18 -9.40 12.03
C ALA A 210 -8.85 -8.69 10.84
N GLY A 211 -8.25 -8.74 9.64
CA GLY A 211 -8.85 -8.25 8.39
C GLY A 211 -8.64 -6.76 8.11
N TYR A 212 -7.91 -6.01 8.94
CA TYR A 212 -7.70 -4.58 8.69
C TYR A 212 -6.85 -4.36 7.43
N GLY A 213 -7.42 -3.76 6.39
CA GLY A 213 -6.71 -3.38 5.16
C GLY A 213 -6.08 -1.99 5.20
N VAL A 214 -6.40 -1.18 6.21
CA VAL A 214 -5.82 0.15 6.43
C VAL A 214 -5.26 0.21 7.84
N VAL A 215 -3.98 0.50 7.98
CA VAL A 215 -3.29 0.65 9.29
C VAL A 215 -2.25 1.77 9.18
N LEU A 216 -2.18 2.62 10.20
CA LEU A 216 -1.18 3.68 10.32
C LEU A 216 -0.21 3.35 11.45
N TRP A 217 1.07 3.65 11.25
CA TRP A 217 2.05 3.56 12.34
C TRP A 217 3.20 4.55 12.16
N HIS A 218 3.90 4.81 13.26
CA HIS A 218 5.10 5.64 13.25
C HIS A 218 6.35 4.78 13.03
N LEU A 219 7.24 5.18 12.13
CA LEU A 219 8.43 4.38 11.78
C LEU A 219 9.59 4.53 12.77
N ARG A 220 9.70 5.67 13.46
CA ARG A 220 10.88 6.03 14.26
C ARG A 220 10.58 6.56 15.67
N ALA A 221 9.46 6.14 16.27
CA ALA A 221 9.11 6.69 17.58
C ALA A 221 10.01 6.10 18.67
N GLU A 222 10.48 6.94 19.59
CA GLU A 222 11.31 6.54 20.73
C GLU A 222 10.42 6.31 21.96
N HIS A 223 10.29 5.06 22.40
CA HIS A 223 9.42 4.67 23.53
C HIS A 223 10.19 4.09 24.73
N THR A 224 11.45 4.51 24.94
CA THR A 224 12.33 3.97 26.00
C THR A 224 11.69 4.00 27.39
N HIS A 225 10.76 4.92 27.64
CA HIS A 225 10.04 5.07 28.92
C HIS A 225 8.52 4.88 28.82
N GLY A 226 8.04 4.24 27.74
CA GLY A 226 6.62 4.08 27.45
C GLY A 226 6.04 5.21 26.59
N CYS A 227 4.72 5.22 26.44
CA CYS A 227 4.02 6.21 25.62
C CYS A 227 4.06 7.59 26.29
N GLY A 228 4.55 8.60 25.56
CA GLY A 228 4.63 9.99 25.99
C GLY A 228 3.77 10.94 25.16
N PRO A 229 3.96 12.27 25.33
CA PRO A 229 3.18 13.30 24.61
C PRO A 229 3.22 13.18 23.08
N ASP A 230 4.29 12.62 22.52
CA ASP A 230 4.41 12.37 21.08
C ASP A 230 3.44 11.30 20.59
N CYS A 231 3.08 10.31 21.43
CA CYS A 231 2.03 9.34 21.12
C CYS A 231 0.66 10.02 21.04
N ASP A 232 0.35 10.85 22.03
CA ASP A 232 -0.93 11.58 22.08
C ASP A 232 -1.07 12.49 20.87
N ARG A 233 0.00 13.23 20.54
CA ARG A 233 0.07 14.07 19.35
C ARG A 233 -0.11 13.26 18.06
N LEU A 234 0.54 12.09 17.95
CA LEU A 234 0.37 11.20 16.81
C LEU A 234 -1.07 10.74 16.66
N HIS A 235 -1.70 10.28 17.76
CA HIS A 235 -3.09 9.80 17.73
C HIS A 235 -4.07 10.92 17.40
N GLU A 236 -3.89 12.11 17.96
CA GLU A 236 -4.68 13.30 17.62
C GLU A 236 -4.55 13.65 16.13
N LYS A 237 -3.32 13.72 15.62
CA LYS A 237 -3.05 14.06 14.22
C LYS A 237 -3.51 12.99 13.24
N ALA A 238 -3.41 11.71 13.61
CA ALA A 238 -3.97 10.63 12.82
C ALA A 238 -5.51 10.69 12.79
N ALA A 239 -6.16 11.04 13.91
CA ALA A 239 -7.61 11.24 13.94
C ALA A 239 -8.03 12.44 13.07
N GLU A 240 -7.31 13.55 13.11
CA GLU A 240 -7.53 14.72 12.25
C GLU A 240 -7.37 14.36 10.76
N LEU A 241 -6.31 13.64 10.40
CA LEU A 241 -6.07 13.15 9.04
C LEU A 241 -7.23 12.28 8.56
N LEU A 242 -7.64 11.27 9.33
CA LEU A 242 -8.70 10.35 8.93
C LEU A 242 -10.07 11.03 8.83
N ALA A 243 -10.37 11.94 9.77
CA ALA A 243 -11.61 12.72 9.73
C ALA A 243 -11.70 13.65 8.51
N THR A 244 -10.57 14.23 8.08
CA THR A 244 -10.53 15.15 6.93
C THR A 244 -10.43 14.43 5.59
N THR A 245 -9.92 13.19 5.57
CA THR A 245 -9.78 12.40 4.34
C THR A 245 -11.14 12.05 3.72
N GLY A 246 -12.18 11.87 4.54
CA GLY A 246 -13.55 11.58 4.11
C GLY A 246 -13.76 10.13 3.64
N ARG A 247 -12.95 9.63 2.70
CA ARG A 247 -12.99 8.25 2.18
C ARG A 247 -11.63 7.56 2.27
N ALA A 248 -11.62 6.26 2.53
CA ALA A 248 -10.37 5.48 2.59
C ALA A 248 -9.49 5.62 1.35
N THR A 249 -10.10 5.65 0.16
CA THR A 249 -9.40 5.74 -1.14
C THR A 249 -8.59 7.03 -1.32
N ALA A 250 -8.94 8.10 -0.59
CA ALA A 250 -8.22 9.36 -0.63
C ALA A 250 -7.03 9.41 0.35
N LEU A 251 -6.90 8.46 1.28
CA LEU A 251 -5.88 8.48 2.34
C LEU A 251 -4.44 8.47 1.80
N PRO A 252 -4.07 7.64 0.78
CA PRO A 252 -2.73 7.68 0.21
C PRO A 252 -2.36 9.05 -0.35
N GLU A 253 -3.32 9.76 -0.95
CA GLU A 253 -3.12 11.11 -1.50
C GLU A 253 -2.94 12.16 -0.40
N HIS A 254 -3.76 12.10 0.65
CA HIS A 254 -3.63 13.02 1.80
C HIS A 254 -2.28 12.85 2.51
N LEU A 255 -1.80 11.61 2.67
CA LEU A 255 -0.48 11.35 3.24
C LEU A 255 0.65 11.86 2.35
N ARG A 256 0.55 11.69 1.03
CA ARG A 256 1.51 12.30 0.07
C ARG A 256 1.51 13.83 0.20
N ALA A 257 0.33 14.47 0.26
CA ALA A 257 0.23 15.93 0.39
C ALA A 257 0.86 16.43 1.71
N LEU A 258 0.71 15.69 2.81
CA LEU A 258 1.41 15.99 4.07
C LEU A 258 2.93 15.91 3.92
N ARG A 259 3.46 14.87 3.27
CA ARG A 259 4.90 14.74 3.00
C ARG A 259 5.44 15.82 2.07
N GLU A 260 4.64 16.29 1.11
CA GLU A 260 4.98 17.45 0.30
C GLU A 260 5.15 18.72 1.15
N ARG A 261 4.23 18.95 2.11
CA ARG A 261 4.33 20.05 3.06
C ARG A 261 5.57 19.93 3.96
N VAL A 262 5.90 18.73 4.44
CA VAL A 262 7.16 18.45 5.16
C VAL A 262 8.36 18.86 4.30
N SER A 263 8.40 18.44 3.02
CA SER A 263 9.46 18.80 2.08
C SER A 263 9.56 20.30 1.81
N ASN A 264 8.49 21.06 2.05
CA ASN A 264 8.46 22.52 1.95
C ASN A 264 8.66 23.21 3.32
N ALA A 265 9.16 22.47 4.31
CA ALA A 265 9.47 22.94 5.66
C ALA A 265 8.26 23.46 6.47
N ASP A 266 7.08 22.91 6.23
CA ASP A 266 5.90 23.19 7.05
C ASP A 266 5.95 22.42 8.38
N SER A 267 6.20 23.13 9.48
CA SER A 267 6.28 22.56 10.83
C SER A 267 5.01 21.88 11.31
N HIS A 268 3.84 22.25 10.76
CA HIS A 268 2.57 21.60 11.11
C HIS A 268 2.43 20.21 10.49
N ALA A 269 3.25 19.88 9.48
CA ALA A 269 3.21 18.59 8.79
C ALA A 269 4.30 17.61 9.27
N TYR A 270 5.31 18.05 10.03
CA TYR A 270 6.47 17.23 10.41
C TYR A 270 6.14 15.90 11.11
N TRP A 271 5.03 15.82 11.84
CA TRP A 271 4.56 14.57 12.45
C TRP A 271 4.28 13.46 11.42
N ALA A 272 4.02 13.81 10.15
CA ALA A 272 3.71 12.87 9.09
C ALA A 272 4.96 12.36 8.33
N GLU A 273 6.15 12.87 8.65
CA GLU A 273 7.41 12.46 8.00
C GLU A 273 7.63 10.95 8.17
N ASP A 274 7.55 10.46 9.41
CA ASP A 274 7.76 9.06 9.76
C ASP A 274 6.46 8.25 9.82
N LEU A 275 5.34 8.79 9.32
CA LEU A 275 4.08 8.06 9.27
C LEU A 275 4.06 7.10 8.09
N ALA A 276 3.79 5.82 8.34
CA ALA A 276 3.61 4.79 7.34
C ALA A 276 2.15 4.34 7.25
N LEU A 277 1.81 3.75 6.10
CA LEU A 277 0.45 3.36 5.73
C LEU A 277 0.47 1.98 5.08
N LEU A 278 -0.23 1.03 5.72
CA LEU A 278 -0.70 -0.18 5.07
C LEU A 278 -1.98 0.22 4.33
N TYR A 279 -2.03 -0.07 3.04
CA TYR A 279 -3.22 0.10 2.22
C TYR A 279 -3.35 -1.13 1.34
N ASP A 280 -4.16 -2.07 1.81
CA ASP A 280 -4.33 -3.38 1.22
C ASP A 280 -5.81 -3.58 0.84
N ASP A 281 -6.13 -3.14 -0.36
CA ASP A 281 -7.47 -3.23 -0.96
C ASP A 281 -7.74 -4.66 -1.46
N PRO A 282 -8.76 -5.35 -0.94
CA PRO A 282 -9.08 -6.72 -1.36
C PRO A 282 -9.59 -6.80 -2.81
N SER A 283 -10.02 -5.68 -3.42
CA SER A 283 -10.41 -5.66 -4.84
C SER A 283 -9.21 -5.70 -5.79
N ARG A 284 -8.00 -5.46 -5.27
CA ARG A 284 -6.74 -5.44 -6.02
C ARG A 284 -5.74 -6.46 -5.45
N PRO A 285 -6.04 -7.77 -5.47
CA PRO A 285 -5.19 -8.78 -4.85
C PRO A 285 -3.76 -8.77 -5.43
N ILE A 286 -2.79 -9.13 -4.59
CA ILE A 286 -1.41 -9.36 -5.06
C ILE A 286 -1.44 -10.60 -5.98
N PRO A 287 -0.91 -10.51 -7.22
CA PRO A 287 -0.92 -11.62 -8.16
C PRO A 287 -0.21 -12.86 -7.59
N LEU A 288 -0.73 -14.05 -7.92
CA LEU A 288 0.01 -15.29 -7.72
C LEU A 288 1.25 -15.27 -8.61
N CYS A 289 2.38 -15.77 -8.11
CA CYS A 289 3.51 -16.06 -8.99
C CYS A 289 3.13 -17.27 -9.85
N ASP A 290 2.99 -17.07 -11.16
CA ASP A 290 2.78 -18.18 -12.10
C ASP A 290 4.03 -19.06 -12.26
N ASP A 291 5.19 -18.63 -11.75
CA ASP A 291 6.43 -19.40 -11.79
C ASP A 291 6.72 -20.05 -10.43
N LEU A 292 5.92 -21.05 -10.05
CA LEU A 292 6.53 -22.18 -9.35
C LEU A 292 7.42 -22.84 -10.40
N LEU A 293 8.72 -22.59 -10.30
CA LEU A 293 9.79 -23.25 -11.04
C LEU A 293 9.43 -24.72 -11.29
N GLU A 294 8.92 -25.05 -12.47
CA GLU A 294 9.02 -26.41 -13.01
C GLU A 294 10.53 -26.64 -13.18
N SER A 295 11.14 -27.18 -12.13
CA SER A 295 12.52 -27.64 -12.18
C SER A 295 12.58 -28.79 -13.20
N PRO A 296 13.54 -28.79 -14.13
CA PRO A 296 13.67 -29.84 -15.15
C PRO A 296 13.96 -31.22 -14.57
#